data_AF-A0AB37GF59-F1
#
_entry.id   AF-A0AB37GF59-F1
#
_cell.length_a   1.000
_cell.length_b   1.000
_cell.length_c   1.000
_cell.angle_alpha   90.00
_cell.angle_beta   90.00
_cell.angle_gamma   90.00
#
_symmetry.space_group_name_H-M   'P 1'
#
loop_
_entity.id
_entity.type
_entity.pdbx_description
1 polymer ?
#
loop_
_entity_poly.entity_id
_entity_poly.type
_entity_poly.pdbx_seq_one_letter_code
_entity_poly.pdbx_strand_id
1 'polypeptide(L)'
;MKKQKYLNNCSLQIDTVIENAASSTEYSKNKAEFILEKLMEAYKVVFVKVDGETEEFEICNLEYEIENTEEDECGQPLALAMAK
;
A
#
# COMPACT_ATOMS: atom_id res chain seq x y z
N MET A 1 -33.35 -9.48 -22.85
CA MET A 1 -33.11 -8.18 -22.18
C MET A 1 -31.84 -7.55 -22.73
N LYS A 2 -31.83 -6.25 -23.07
CA LYS A 2 -30.61 -5.53 -23.48
C LYS A 2 -29.75 -5.30 -22.23
N LYS A 3 -28.48 -5.69 -22.28
CA LYS A 3 -27.51 -5.41 -21.20
C LYS A 3 -27.14 -3.92 -21.24
N GLN A 4 -27.17 -3.26 -20.09
CA GLN A 4 -26.63 -1.91 -19.88
C GLN A 4 -25.19 -2.02 -19.37
N LYS A 5 -24.35 -1.04 -19.73
CA LYS A 5 -23.00 -0.90 -19.19
C LYS A 5 -23.05 0.05 -17.99
N TYR A 6 -22.32 -0.28 -16.93
CA TYR A 6 -22.21 0.54 -15.73
C TYR A 6 -20.72 0.78 -15.44
N LEU A 7 -20.41 1.97 -14.94
CA LEU A 7 -19.09 2.36 -14.45
C LEU A 7 -19.25 2.68 -12.96
N ASN A 8 -18.41 2.07 -12.12
CA ASN A 8 -18.40 2.32 -10.69
C ASN A 8 -17.02 2.84 -10.32
N ASN A 9 -16.96 4.02 -9.70
CA ASN A 9 -15.75 4.51 -9.06
C ASN A 9 -15.78 4.06 -7.61
N CYS A 10 -14.73 3.38 -7.17
CA CYS A 10 -14.61 2.87 -5.80
C CYS A 10 -13.50 3.63 -5.08
N SER A 11 -13.74 3.99 -3.82
CA SER A 11 -12.70 4.48 -2.92
C SER A 11 -12.21 3.31 -2.07
N LEU A 12 -10.90 3.10 -2.04
CA LEU A 12 -10.24 2.07 -1.25
C LEU A 12 -9.25 2.75 -0.31
N GLN A 13 -9.35 2.44 0.99
CA GLN A 13 -8.35 2.81 1.98
C GLN A 13 -7.52 1.56 2.29
N ILE A 14 -6.21 1.64 2.09
CA ILE A 14 -5.30 0.49 2.16
C ILE A 14 -4.13 0.88 3.06
N ASP A 15 -4.01 0.17 4.18
CA ASP A 15 -2.85 0.29 5.06
C ASP A 15 -1.73 -0.59 4.53
N THR A 16 -0.52 -0.02 4.39
CA THR A 16 0.65 -0.72 3.86
C THR A 16 1.84 -0.57 4.80
N VAL A 17 2.77 -1.52 4.74
CA VAL A 17 3.98 -1.51 5.57
C VAL A 17 5.21 -1.41 4.65
N ILE A 18 6.09 -0.45 4.94
CA ILE A 18 7.37 -0.28 4.25
C ILE A 18 8.49 -0.40 5.28
N GLU A 19 9.16 -1.56 5.29
CA GLU A 19 10.35 -1.79 6.10
C GLU A 19 11.61 -1.29 5.37
N ASN A 20 12.46 -0.53 6.06
CA ASN A 20 13.74 -0.09 5.52
C ASN A 20 14.81 0.10 6.61
N ALA A 21 16.08 0.11 6.21
CA ALA A 21 17.20 0.40 7.10
C ALA A 21 17.62 1.88 6.97
N ALA A 22 17.66 2.61 8.09
CA ALA A 22 18.07 4.01 8.15
C ALA A 22 18.79 4.32 9.47
N SER A 23 19.52 5.44 9.51
CA SER A 23 20.24 5.89 10.72
C SER A 23 19.35 6.60 11.75
N SER A 24 18.10 6.90 11.40
CA SER A 24 17.09 7.45 12.30
C SER A 24 15.69 7.25 11.72
N THR A 25 14.67 7.46 12.55
CA THR A 25 13.26 7.46 12.13
C THR A 25 12.96 8.53 11.08
N GLU A 26 13.57 9.71 11.16
CA GLU A 26 13.44 10.76 10.15
C GLU A 26 13.95 10.29 8.77
N TYR A 27 15.13 9.69 8.70
CA TYR A 27 15.64 9.14 7.43
C TYR A 27 14.82 7.94 6.94
N SER A 28 14.27 7.13 7.85
CA SER A 28 13.37 6.03 7.49
C SER A 28 12.08 6.56 6.85
N LYS A 29 11.46 7.56 7.47
CA LYS A 29 10.26 8.22 6.96
C LYS A 29 10.52 8.85 5.59
N ASN A 30 11.61 9.61 5.42
CA ASN A 30 11.97 10.22 4.14
C ASN A 30 12.15 9.18 3.02
N LYS A 31 12.66 7.98 3.34
CA LYS A 31 12.76 6.87 2.37
C LYS A 31 11.38 6.33 1.98
N ALA A 32 10.49 6.15 2.95
CA ALA A 32 9.11 5.73 2.69
C ALA A 32 8.36 6.77 1.84
N GLU A 33 8.47 8.07 2.18
CA GLU A 33 7.89 9.18 1.40
C GLU A 33 8.40 9.15 -0.04
N PHE A 34 9.71 8.99 -0.24
CA PHE A 34 10.30 8.91 -1.58
C PHE A 34 9.76 7.74 -2.42
N ILE A 35 9.43 6.61 -1.79
CA ILE A 35 8.82 5.47 -2.48
C ILE A 35 7.38 5.79 -2.85
N LEU A 36 6.60 6.34 -1.91
CA LEU A 36 5.18 6.66 -2.10
C LEU A 36 4.99 7.77 -3.14
N GLU A 37 5.83 8.81 -3.15
CA GLU A 37 5.84 9.85 -4.18
C GLU A 37 5.99 9.27 -5.59
N LYS A 38 6.84 8.24 -5.76
CA LYS A 38 6.97 7.58 -7.06
C LYS A 38 5.74 6.77 -7.46
N LEU A 39 5.00 6.24 -6.48
CA LEU A 39 3.78 5.49 -6.74
C LEU A 39 2.61 6.39 -7.15
N MET A 40 2.67 7.70 -6.91
CA MET A 40 1.67 8.67 -7.36
C MET A 40 1.52 8.71 -8.89
N GLU A 41 2.52 8.25 -9.64
CA GLU A 41 2.48 8.14 -11.10
C GLU A 41 1.88 6.80 -11.59
N ALA A 42 1.51 5.89 -10.68
CA ALA A 42 0.94 4.60 -11.03
C ALA A 42 -0.47 4.75 -11.61
N TYR A 43 -0.73 4.06 -12.73
CA TYR A 43 -2.04 4.04 -13.40
C TYR A 43 -2.85 2.77 -13.10
N LYS A 44 -2.24 1.80 -12.41
CA LYS A 44 -2.83 0.49 -12.07
C LYS A 44 -2.34 -0.01 -10.72
N VAL A 45 -3.23 -0.69 -10.00
CA VAL A 45 -2.92 -1.47 -8.79
C VAL A 45 -3.21 -2.94 -9.06
N VAL A 46 -2.37 -3.82 -8.51
CA VAL A 46 -2.55 -5.27 -8.58
C VAL A 46 -2.73 -5.81 -7.17
N PHE A 47 -3.88 -6.39 -6.89
CA PHE A 47 -4.12 -7.10 -5.63
C PHE A 47 -3.81 -8.58 -5.81
N VAL A 48 -3.05 -9.13 -4.86
CA VAL A 48 -2.88 -10.58 -4.73
C VAL A 48 -3.89 -11.06 -3.69
N LYS A 49 -4.86 -11.87 -4.12
CA LYS A 49 -5.90 -12.43 -3.25
C LYS A 49 -5.34 -13.58 -2.41
N VAL A 50 -6.09 -13.98 -1.38
CA VAL A 50 -5.75 -15.09 -0.47
C VAL A 50 -5.63 -16.45 -1.17
N ASP A 51 -6.29 -16.61 -2.33
CA ASP A 51 -6.20 -17.79 -3.19
C ASP A 51 -4.94 -17.78 -4.09
N GLY A 52 -4.14 -16.71 -4.03
CA GLY A 52 -2.94 -16.51 -4.85
C GLY A 52 -3.22 -15.95 -6.24
N GLU A 53 -4.49 -15.74 -6.62
CA GLU A 53 -4.83 -15.09 -7.87
C GLU A 53 -4.61 -13.58 -7.78
N THR A 54 -4.28 -12.97 -8.91
CA THR A 54 -4.08 -11.52 -9.02
C THR A 54 -5.24 -10.85 -9.72
N GLU A 55 -5.64 -9.67 -9.26
CA GLU A 55 -6.66 -8.84 -9.90
C GLU A 55 -6.15 -7.41 -10.09
N GLU A 56 -6.30 -6.88 -11.31
CA GLU A 56 -5.85 -5.53 -11.68
C GLU A 56 -7.01 -4.53 -11.64
N PHE A 57 -6.75 -3.34 -11.12
CA PHE A 57 -7.68 -2.21 -11.15
C PHE A 57 -6.97 -0.96 -11.67
N GLU A 58 -7.70 -0.13 -12.42
CA GLU A 58 -7.22 1.18 -12.84
C GLU A 58 -7.25 2.14 -11.63
N ILE A 59 -6.18 2.92 -11.47
CA ILE A 59 -6.10 3.95 -10.44
C ILE A 59 -6.61 5.26 -11.05
N CYS A 60 -7.70 5.79 -10.50
CA CYS A 60 -8.24 7.10 -10.89
C CYS A 60 -7.69 8.24 -10.04
N ASN A 61 -7.40 7.96 -8.77
CA ASN A 61 -6.77 8.88 -7.81
C ASN A 61 -6.00 8.04 -6.80
N LEU A 62 -4.83 8.50 -6.39
CA LEU A 62 -4.03 7.90 -5.32
C LEU A 62 -3.61 9.02 -4.38
N GLU A 63 -3.75 8.78 -3.08
CA GLU A 63 -3.29 9.66 -2.01
C GLU A 63 -2.62 8.77 -0.96
N TYR A 64 -1.64 9.31 -0.23
CA TYR A 64 -0.94 8.57 0.82
C TYR A 64 -0.72 9.42 2.06
N GLU A 65 -0.64 8.77 3.21
CA GLU A 65 -0.23 9.35 4.47
C GLU A 65 0.67 8.34 5.19
N ILE A 66 1.77 8.81 5.78
CA ILE A 66 2.58 7.97 6.68
C ILE A 66 2.07 8.18 8.09
N GLU A 67 1.31 7.21 8.59
CA GLU A 67 0.72 7.24 9.93
C GLU A 67 1.80 7.10 11.02
N ASN A 68 2.60 6.03 10.94
CA ASN A 68 3.61 5.69 11.95
C ASN A 68 5.01 5.49 11.34
N THR A 69 6.05 5.79 12.12
CA THR A 69 7.43 5.40 11.84
C THR A 69 8.09 4.97 13.13
N GLU A 70 8.28 3.67 13.27
CA GLU A 70 8.75 3.02 14.49
C GLU A 70 10.11 2.37 14.24
N GLU A 71 10.97 2.32 15.26
CA GLU A 71 12.16 1.49 15.19
C GLU A 71 11.74 0.03 15.33
N ASP A 72 12.32 -0.85 14.50
CA ASP A 72 12.12 -2.29 14.64
C ASP A 72 12.85 -2.77 15.91
N GLU A 73 12.18 -2.68 17.05
CA GLU A 73 12.73 -3.07 18.35
C GLU A 73 12.89 -4.59 18.51
N CYS A 74 12.40 -5.39 17.56
CA CYS A 74 12.45 -6.83 17.67
C CYS A 74 12.30 -7.43 16.27
N GLY A 75 13.41 -7.88 15.67
CA GLY A 75 13.48 -8.49 14.32
C GLY A 75 12.61 -9.74 14.09
N GLN A 76 11.32 -9.59 14.29
CA GLN A 76 10.24 -10.51 14.01
C GLN A 76 9.43 -9.88 12.88
N PRO A 77 9.23 -10.58 11.76
CA PRO A 77 8.42 -10.06 10.66
C PRO A 77 7.03 -9.63 11.15
N LEU A 78 6.60 -8.41 10.81
CA LEU A 78 5.28 -7.86 11.15
C LEU A 78 4.11 -8.78 10.76
N ALA A 79 4.31 -9.64 9.75
CA ALA A 79 3.36 -10.69 9.35
C ALA A 79 2.94 -11.62 10.50
N LEU A 80 3.77 -11.78 11.54
CA LEU A 80 3.46 -12.59 12.72
C LEU A 80 2.70 -11.80 13.80
N ALA A 81 2.84 -10.46 13.84
CA ALA A 81 2.23 -9.60 14.83
C ALA A 81 0.74 -9.31 14.53
N MET A 82 0.37 -9.25 13.25
CA MET A 82 -1.01 -9.00 12.80
C MET A 82 -1.91 -10.25 12.80
N ALA A 83 -1.39 -11.42 13.19
CA ALA A 83 -2.14 -12.68 13.24
C ALA A 83 -2.84 -12.95 14.59
N LYS A 84 -3.10 -11.91 15.40
CA LYS A 84 -3.81 -12.02 16.68
C LYS A 84 -5.09 -11.18 16.70
#